data_AF-A0AAP0L2L1-F1
#
_entry.id   AF-A0AAP0L2L1-F1
#
_cell.length_a   1.000
_cell.length_b   1.000
_cell.length_c   1.000
_cell.angle_alpha   90.00
_cell.angle_beta   90.00
_cell.angle_gamma   90.00
#
_symmetry.space_group_name_H-M   'P 1'
#
loop_
_entity.id
_entity.type
_entity.pdbx_description
1 polymer ?
#
loop_
_entity_poly.entity_id
_entity_poly.type
_entity_poly.pdbx_seq_one_letter_code
_entity_poly.pdbx_strand_id
1 'polypeptide(L)'
;MMRGVGGPLLCIGDLLSDVGDGDGGATSSSPSPSTSASSSSNPNPSDPIRGSDLNQLFQENYNKLNEALEGTDHSWTALTLKLCSALDAADKLVQTANSNSAMLAEKVRVLHDIVRRGDSAVASVKSIYGVQGKTTSIGINERS
;
A
#
# COMPACT_ATOMS: atom_id res chain seq x y z
N MET A 1 -66.73 -19.62 -4.70
CA MET A 1 -65.61 -19.36 -5.64
C MET A 1 -64.67 -18.36 -4.98
N MET A 2 -63.52 -18.80 -4.46
CA MET A 2 -62.50 -17.90 -3.92
C MET A 2 -61.51 -17.59 -5.05
N ARG A 3 -61.64 -16.42 -5.67
CA ARG A 3 -60.62 -15.87 -6.57
C ARG A 3 -59.50 -15.35 -5.67
N GLY A 4 -58.43 -16.12 -5.54
CA GLY A 4 -57.17 -15.60 -5.01
C GLY A 4 -56.60 -14.60 -6.01
N VAL A 5 -56.56 -13.33 -5.62
CA VAL A 5 -55.99 -12.27 -6.44
C VAL A 5 -54.48 -12.29 -6.23
N GLY A 6 -53.74 -12.85 -7.19
CA GLY A 6 -52.29 -12.72 -7.23
C GLY A 6 -51.94 -11.27 -7.58
N GLY A 7 -51.37 -10.54 -6.63
CA GLY A 7 -50.80 -9.23 -6.90
C GLY A 7 -49.64 -9.29 -7.90
N PRO A 8 -49.29 -8.17 -8.55
CA PRO A 8 -48.15 -8.12 -9.46
C PRO A 8 -46.87 -8.53 -8.72
N LEU A 9 -46.09 -9.43 -9.33
CA LEU A 9 -44.78 -9.81 -8.82
C LEU A 9 -43.89 -8.56 -8.86
N LEU A 10 -43.38 -8.16 -7.70
CA LEU A 10 -42.39 -7.09 -7.60
C LEU A 10 -41.20 -7.46 -8.46
N CYS A 11 -40.76 -6.53 -9.31
CA CYS A 11 -39.62 -6.76 -10.17
C CYS A 11 -38.34 -6.74 -9.34
N ILE A 12 -37.29 -7.42 -9.80
CA ILE A 12 -35.98 -7.40 -9.11
C ILE A 12 -35.49 -5.94 -8.88
N GLY A 13 -35.92 -4.99 -9.71
CA GLY A 13 -35.65 -3.55 -9.56
C GLY A 13 -36.32 -2.88 -8.36
N ASP A 14 -37.50 -3.34 -7.93
CA ASP A 14 -38.16 -2.82 -6.72
C ASP A 14 -37.41 -3.24 -5.45
N LEU A 15 -36.82 -4.45 -5.46
CA LEU A 15 -36.05 -5.01 -4.35
C LEU A 15 -34.69 -4.33 -4.17
N LEU A 16 -34.07 -3.88 -5.25
CA LEU A 16 -32.73 -3.27 -5.22
C LEU A 16 -32.76 -1.76 -4.92
N SER A 17 -33.94 -1.14 -4.84
CA SER A 17 -34.06 0.29 -4.55
C SER A 17 -33.69 0.66 -3.11
N ASP A 18 -33.77 -0.28 -2.15
CA ASP A 18 -33.45 -0.02 -0.73
C ASP A 18 -31.94 -0.08 -0.42
N VAL A 19 -31.12 -0.55 -1.37
CA VAL A 19 -29.66 -0.77 -1.17
C VAL A 19 -28.82 0.50 -1.46
N GLY A 20 -29.47 1.64 -1.66
CA GLY A 20 -28.84 2.89 -2.09
C GLY A 20 -28.84 4.04 -1.07
N ASP A 21 -29.66 3.98 -0.01
CA ASP A 21 -29.83 5.12 0.91
C ASP A 21 -29.27 4.81 2.31
N GLY A 22 -28.02 5.21 2.52
CA GLY A 22 -27.34 5.09 3.80
C GLY A 22 -26.41 6.27 4.08
N ASP A 23 -26.96 7.48 4.14
CA ASP A 23 -26.36 8.60 4.88
C ASP A 23 -27.38 9.24 5.83
N GLY A 24 -26.99 9.34 7.11
CA GLY A 24 -27.54 10.29 8.08
C GLY A 24 -28.75 9.85 8.94
N GLY A 25 -28.50 9.52 10.22
CA GLY A 25 -29.43 9.91 11.31
C GLY A 25 -29.87 8.82 12.30
N ALA A 26 -29.52 9.04 13.57
CA ALA A 26 -29.81 8.23 14.75
C ALA A 26 -31.30 7.87 15.04
N THR A 27 -31.58 6.72 15.67
CA THR A 27 -32.00 6.60 17.10
C THR A 27 -32.55 5.19 17.48
N SER A 28 -32.00 4.65 18.57
CA SER A 28 -32.60 3.79 19.63
C SER A 28 -33.30 2.44 19.36
N SER A 29 -32.69 1.38 19.92
CA SER A 29 -33.21 0.42 20.93
C SER A 29 -33.08 -1.09 20.60
N SER A 30 -32.46 -1.80 21.57
CA SER A 30 -32.04 -3.22 21.64
C SER A 30 -33.22 -4.25 21.65
N PRO A 31 -33.04 -5.60 21.52
CA PRO A 31 -32.07 -6.42 22.29
C PRO A 31 -31.26 -7.48 21.49
N SER A 32 -30.05 -7.74 22.00
CA SER A 32 -29.10 -8.76 21.53
C SER A 32 -29.53 -10.20 21.82
N PRO A 33 -29.28 -11.16 20.91
CA PRO A 33 -29.09 -12.55 21.28
C PRO A 33 -27.61 -12.85 21.42
N SER A 34 -27.23 -13.28 22.62
CA SER A 34 -25.94 -13.86 22.95
C SER A 34 -25.67 -15.12 22.13
N THR A 35 -24.66 -15.07 21.28
CA THR A 35 -24.05 -16.24 20.63
C THR A 35 -22.55 -16.26 20.89
N SER A 36 -22.19 -17.20 21.75
CA SER A 36 -20.94 -17.97 21.80
C SER A 36 -19.75 -17.40 21.01
N ALA A 37 -18.77 -16.88 21.74
CA ALA A 37 -17.45 -16.58 21.21
C ALA A 37 -16.75 -17.88 20.76
N SER A 38 -16.90 -18.23 19.49
CA SER A 38 -15.94 -19.07 18.79
C SER A 38 -14.72 -18.19 18.50
N SER A 39 -13.63 -18.51 19.18
CA SER A 39 -12.30 -17.93 18.98
C SER A 39 -11.81 -18.23 17.55
N SER A 40 -12.27 -17.46 16.57
CA SER A 40 -11.57 -17.29 15.30
C SER A 40 -10.48 -16.26 15.56
N SER A 41 -9.23 -16.71 15.46
CA SER A 41 -8.04 -15.88 15.44
C SER A 41 -8.17 -14.83 14.33
N ASN A 42 -8.67 -13.64 14.69
CA ASN A 42 -8.50 -12.46 13.85
C ASN A 42 -7.00 -12.14 13.83
N PRO A 43 -6.36 -12.04 12.65
CA PRO A 43 -5.03 -11.51 12.59
C PRO A 43 -5.09 -10.05 13.06
N ASN A 44 -4.31 -9.75 14.09
CA ASN A 44 -4.16 -8.42 14.65
C ASN A 44 -3.71 -7.47 13.51
N PRO A 45 -4.34 -6.31 13.28
CA PRO A 45 -3.98 -5.38 12.19
C PRO A 45 -2.61 -4.69 12.39
N SER A 46 -1.79 -5.19 13.31
CA SER A 46 -0.50 -4.62 13.72
C SER A 46 0.70 -5.37 13.12
N ASP A 47 0.48 -6.53 12.49
CA ASP A 47 1.57 -7.25 11.85
C ASP A 47 1.73 -6.74 10.41
N PRO A 48 2.90 -6.17 10.05
CA PRO A 48 3.16 -5.78 8.68
C PRO A 48 3.10 -7.04 7.82
N ILE A 49 2.10 -7.12 6.95
CA ILE A 49 1.97 -8.18 5.94
C ILE A 49 3.33 -8.26 5.23
N ARG A 50 4.06 -9.37 5.44
CA ARG A 50 5.27 -9.63 4.65
C ARG A 50 4.80 -9.67 3.21
N GLY A 51 5.45 -8.93 2.31
CA GLY A 51 5.01 -8.83 0.91
C GLY A 51 4.85 -10.18 0.18
N SER A 52 5.48 -11.25 0.68
CA SER A 52 5.30 -12.64 0.25
C SER A 52 3.90 -13.21 0.54
N ASP A 53 3.27 -12.75 1.62
CA ASP A 53 2.01 -13.31 2.14
C ASP A 53 0.81 -12.70 1.40
N LEU A 54 1.01 -11.56 0.71
CA LEU A 54 -0.05 -10.90 -0.05
C LEU A 54 -0.49 -11.72 -1.27
N ASN A 55 0.46 -12.32 -2.00
CA ASN A 55 0.14 -13.16 -3.15
C ASN A 55 -0.68 -14.39 -2.73
N GLN A 56 -0.23 -15.05 -1.65
CA GLN A 56 -0.94 -16.19 -1.08
C GLN A 56 -2.35 -15.78 -0.59
N LEU A 57 -2.47 -14.64 0.09
CA LEU A 57 -3.75 -14.12 0.55
C LEU A 57 -4.70 -13.82 -0.61
N PHE A 58 -4.22 -13.21 -1.70
CA PHE A 58 -5.01 -12.98 -2.90
C PHE A 58 -5.51 -14.27 -3.51
N GLN A 59 -4.62 -15.26 -3.65
CA GLN A 59 -4.96 -16.54 -4.25
C GLN A 59 -5.96 -17.32 -3.40
N GLU A 60 -5.81 -17.34 -2.08
CA GLU A 60 -6.77 -17.98 -1.17
C GLU A 60 -8.16 -17.31 -1.22
N ASN A 61 -8.24 -15.98 -1.26
CA ASN A 61 -9.53 -15.28 -1.35
C ASN A 61 -10.17 -15.45 -2.73
N TYR A 62 -9.37 -15.49 -3.80
CA TYR A 62 -9.86 -15.77 -5.15
C TYR A 62 -10.44 -17.18 -5.25
N ASN A 63 -9.77 -18.20 -4.69
CA ASN A 63 -10.28 -19.56 -4.66
C ASN A 63 -11.61 -19.67 -3.90
N LYS A 64 -11.71 -19.01 -2.74
CA LYS A 64 -12.97 -18.94 -1.95
C LYS A 64 -14.10 -18.26 -2.72
N LEU A 65 -13.80 -17.22 -3.49
CA LEU A 65 -14.78 -16.57 -4.36
C LEU A 65 -15.26 -17.52 -5.45
N ASN A 66 -14.35 -18.28 -6.06
CA ASN A 66 -14.69 -19.25 -7.10
C ASN A 66 -15.62 -20.34 -6.55
N GLU A 67 -15.32 -20.86 -5.36
CA GLU A 67 -16.17 -21.82 -4.66
C GLU A 67 -17.56 -21.24 -4.34
N ALA A 68 -17.63 -20.00 -3.86
CA ALA A 68 -18.89 -19.31 -3.57
C ALA A 68 -19.74 -19.03 -4.83
N LEU A 69 -19.10 -18.86 -5.99
CA LEU A 69 -19.78 -18.67 -7.28
C LEU A 69 -20.36 -19.97 -7.85
N GLU A 70 -19.74 -21.11 -7.55
CA GLU A 70 -20.25 -22.45 -7.87
C GLU A 70 -21.36 -22.88 -6.88
N GLY A 71 -21.36 -22.28 -5.69
CA GLY A 71 -22.37 -22.46 -4.65
C GLY A 71 -23.73 -21.81 -4.95
N THR A 72 -24.64 -21.95 -4.00
CA THR A 72 -25.98 -21.32 -4.05
C THR A 72 -26.11 -20.14 -3.09
N ASP A 73 -25.08 -19.91 -2.28
CA ASP A 73 -24.99 -18.89 -1.25
C ASP A 73 -24.54 -17.54 -1.81
N HIS A 74 -25.08 -16.46 -1.24
CA HIS A 74 -24.77 -15.09 -1.68
C HIS A 74 -23.45 -14.56 -1.10
N SER A 75 -22.61 -15.44 -0.54
CA SER A 75 -21.32 -15.09 0.05
C SER A 75 -20.35 -14.50 -0.99
N TRP A 76 -20.55 -14.82 -2.28
CA TRP A 76 -19.78 -14.26 -3.40
C TRP A 76 -19.82 -12.73 -3.44
N THR A 77 -20.92 -12.10 -3.01
CA THR A 77 -21.03 -10.63 -2.98
C THR A 77 -20.06 -10.02 -1.97
N ALA A 78 -20.03 -10.53 -0.74
CA ALA A 78 -19.12 -10.10 0.30
C ALA A 78 -17.66 -10.40 -0.06
N LEU A 79 -17.38 -11.56 -0.67
CA LEU A 79 -16.05 -11.94 -1.14
C LEU A 79 -15.56 -11.03 -2.28
N THR A 80 -16.44 -10.65 -3.20
CA THR A 80 -16.12 -9.72 -4.29
C THR A 80 -15.76 -8.34 -3.73
N LEU A 81 -16.56 -7.80 -2.80
CA LEU A 81 -16.26 -6.52 -2.15
C LEU A 81 -14.93 -6.55 -1.40
N LYS A 82 -14.63 -7.67 -0.72
CA LYS A 82 -13.37 -7.87 -0.02
C LYS A 82 -12.18 -7.89 -1.00
N LEU A 83 -12.33 -8.53 -2.16
CA LEU A 83 -11.30 -8.53 -3.21
C LEU A 83 -11.10 -7.12 -3.77
N CYS A 84 -12.17 -6.37 -4.06
CA CYS A 84 -12.08 -4.98 -4.51
C CYS A 84 -11.36 -4.09 -3.49
N SER A 85 -11.68 -4.22 -2.20
CA SER A 85 -10.99 -3.47 -1.15
C SER A 85 -9.51 -3.87 -1.02
N ALA A 86 -9.17 -5.14 -1.18
CA ALA A 86 -7.79 -5.61 -1.18
C ALA A 86 -7.00 -5.07 -2.39
N LEU A 87 -7.63 -4.99 -3.58
CA LEU A 87 -7.03 -4.41 -4.77
C LEU A 87 -6.79 -2.89 -4.62
N ASP A 88 -7.74 -2.15 -4.06
CA ASP A 88 -7.56 -0.72 -3.75
C ASP A 88 -6.41 -0.49 -2.75
N ALA A 89 -6.31 -1.33 -1.72
CA ALA A 89 -5.20 -1.28 -0.77
C ALA A 89 -3.85 -1.59 -1.45
N ALA A 90 -3.81 -2.57 -2.36
CA ALA A 90 -2.62 -2.91 -3.12
C ALA A 90 -2.19 -1.78 -4.07
N ASP A 91 -3.15 -1.12 -4.75
CA ASP A 91 -2.87 0.04 -5.60
C ASP A 91 -2.26 1.20 -4.79
N LYS A 92 -2.86 1.54 -3.64
CA LYS A 92 -2.33 2.55 -2.72
C LYS A 92 -0.92 2.21 -2.21
N LEU A 93 -0.67 0.93 -1.93
CA LEU A 93 0.65 0.46 -1.51
C LEU A 93 1.69 0.67 -2.62
N VAL A 94 1.37 0.31 -3.86
CA VAL A 94 2.25 0.51 -5.02
C VAL A 94 2.51 1.99 -5.26
N GLN A 95 1.47 2.83 -5.22
CA GLN A 95 1.62 4.28 -5.36
C GLN A 95 2.54 4.87 -4.29
N THR A 96 2.34 4.47 -3.02
CA THR A 96 3.16 4.92 -1.88
C THR A 96 4.62 4.45 -2.01
N ALA A 97 4.83 3.20 -2.42
CA ALA A 97 6.16 2.65 -2.65
C ALA A 97 6.88 3.42 -3.76
N ASN A 98 6.18 3.73 -4.86
CA ASN A 98 6.73 4.47 -5.98
C ASN A 98 7.04 5.94 -5.64
N SER A 99 6.18 6.62 -4.88
CA SER A 99 6.47 7.99 -4.41
C SER A 99 7.68 8.01 -3.47
N ASN A 100 7.80 7.02 -2.59
CA ASN A 100 8.91 6.90 -1.66
C ASN A 100 10.23 6.59 -2.38
N SER A 101 10.22 5.70 -3.37
CA SER A 101 11.40 5.38 -4.17
C SER A 101 11.88 6.59 -4.98
N ALA A 102 10.95 7.35 -5.57
CA ALA A 102 11.27 8.60 -6.27
C ALA A 102 11.88 9.65 -5.33
N MET A 103 11.30 9.85 -4.15
CA MET A 103 11.85 10.76 -3.13
C MET A 103 13.25 10.30 -2.66
N LEU A 104 13.44 9.00 -2.48
CA LEU A 104 14.74 8.44 -2.10
C LEU A 104 15.79 8.65 -3.18
N ALA A 105 15.44 8.42 -4.45
CA ALA A 105 16.32 8.66 -5.59
C ALA A 105 16.78 10.13 -5.64
N GLU A 106 15.87 11.07 -5.40
CA GLU A 106 16.21 12.49 -5.35
C GLU A 106 17.16 12.82 -4.18
N LYS A 107 16.93 12.26 -2.99
CA LYS A 107 17.84 12.43 -1.85
C LYS A 107 19.23 11.84 -2.14
N VAL A 108 19.31 10.69 -2.79
CA VAL A 108 20.57 10.06 -3.20
C VAL A 108 21.31 10.93 -4.22
N ARG A 109 20.58 11.51 -5.18
CA ARG A 109 21.15 12.44 -6.17
C ARG A 109 21.77 13.67 -5.51
N VAL A 110 21.06 14.29 -4.57
CA VAL A 110 21.57 15.44 -3.79
C VAL A 110 22.81 15.06 -3.00
N LEU A 111 22.80 13.90 -2.34
CA LEU A 111 23.94 13.43 -1.56
C LEU A 111 25.17 13.19 -2.46
N HIS A 112 24.98 12.58 -3.62
CA HIS A 112 26.05 12.37 -4.61
C HIS A 112 26.69 13.71 -5.05
N ASP A 113 25.88 14.75 -5.31
CA ASP A 113 26.39 16.07 -5.68
C ASP A 113 27.21 16.73 -4.56
N ILE A 114 26.84 16.50 -3.29
CA ILE A 114 27.57 16.99 -2.12
C ILE A 114 28.91 16.24 -2.00
N VAL A 115 28.91 14.92 -2.12
CA VAL A 115 30.13 14.09 -2.05
C VAL A 115 31.12 14.48 -3.15
N ARG A 116 30.66 14.59 -4.41
CA ARG A 116 31.51 15.03 -5.53
C ARG A 116 32.17 16.39 -5.27
N ARG A 117 31.43 17.31 -4.66
CA ARG A 117 31.96 18.64 -4.30
C ARG A 117 33.00 18.55 -3.20
N GLY A 118 32.76 17.70 -2.19
CA GLY A 118 33.73 17.36 -1.16
C GLY A 118 35.02 16.80 -1.75
N ASP A 119 34.92 15.82 -2.64
CA ASP A 119 36.07 15.20 -3.31
C ASP A 119 36.87 16.22 -4.13
N SER A 120 36.18 17.12 -4.84
CA SER A 120 36.81 18.20 -5.61
C SER A 120 37.58 19.18 -4.70
N ALA A 121 37.00 19.53 -3.54
CA ALA A 121 37.67 20.37 -2.56
C ALA A 121 38.91 19.66 -1.97
N VAL A 122 38.79 18.40 -1.58
CA VAL A 122 39.93 17.60 -1.09
C VAL A 122 41.04 17.48 -2.15
N ALA A 123 40.68 17.25 -3.41
CA ALA A 123 41.64 17.19 -4.51
C ALA A 123 42.37 18.53 -4.72
N SER A 124 41.67 19.66 -4.65
CA SER A 124 42.27 20.99 -4.75
C SER A 124 43.26 21.26 -3.61
N VAL A 125 42.91 20.90 -2.38
CA VAL A 125 43.80 21.00 -1.21
C VAL A 125 45.04 20.15 -1.42
N LYS A 126 44.87 18.88 -1.81
CA LYS A 126 45.99 17.97 -2.07
C LYS A 126 46.92 18.50 -3.17
N SER A 127 46.39 19.17 -4.18
CA SER A 127 47.20 19.83 -5.23
C SER A 127 48.05 20.96 -4.67
N ILE A 128 47.49 21.83 -3.82
CA ILE A 128 48.21 22.96 -3.20
C ILE A 128 49.35 22.47 -2.30
N TYR A 129 49.07 21.49 -1.42
CA TYR A 129 50.09 20.93 -0.54
C TYR A 129 51.13 20.07 -1.29
N GLY A 130 50.73 19.37 -2.36
CA GLY A 130 51.65 18.65 -3.25
C GLY A 130 52.58 19.57 -4.05
N VAL A 131 52.16 20.81 -4.35
CA VAL A 131 52.97 21.83 -5.03
C VAL A 131 53.99 22.49 -4.09
N GLN A 132 53.67 22.66 -2.80
CA GLN A 132 54.61 23.25 -1.82
C GLN A 132 55.81 22.34 -1.49
N GLY A 133 55.73 21.03 -1.73
CA GLY A 133 56.85 20.11 -1.53
C GLY A 133 57.92 20.12 -2.65
N LYS A 134 57.67 20.79 -3.78
CA LYS A 134 58.50 20.68 -5.00
C LYS A 134 59.21 21.97 -5.41
N THR A 135 58.98 23.10 -4.73
CA THR A 135 59.58 24.40 -5.06
C THR A 135 60.78 24.80 -4.20
N THR A 136 61.12 24.06 -3.14
CA THR A 136 62.36 24.27 -2.36
C THR A 136 63.54 23.51 -2.98
N SER A 137 63.88 23.81 -4.24
CA SER A 137 65.12 23.36 -4.89
C SER A 137 65.48 24.32 -6.03
N ILE A 138 65.47 25.63 -5.76
CA ILE A 138 65.99 26.62 -6.71
C ILE A 138 67.18 27.32 -6.05
N GLY A 139 68.36 26.86 -6.47
CA GLY A 139 69.57 27.66 -6.67
C GLY A 139 70.28 28.24 -5.45
N ILE A 140 71.39 27.61 -5.06
CA ILE A 140 72.59 28.37 -4.67
C ILE A 140 73.76 27.81 -5.49
N ASN A 141 73.99 28.46 -6.63
CA ASN A 141 75.21 28.36 -7.41
C ASN A 141 76.13 29.47 -6.91
N GLU A 142 77.14 29.15 -6.11
CA GLU A 142 78.24 30.08 -5.82
C GLU A 142 79.43 29.72 -6.72
N ARG A 143 79.68 30.63 -7.68
CA ARG A 143 80.96 30.78 -8.37
C ARG A 143 81.97 31.36 -7.36
N SER A 144 83.12 30.72 -7.22
CA SER A 144 84.46 31.24 -7.60
C SER A 144 85.58 30.50 -6.87
#